data_AF-A0A9E3MTG1-F1
#
_entry.id   AF-A0A9E3MTG1-F1
#
_cell.length_a   1.000
_cell.length_b   1.000
_cell.length_c   1.000
_cell.angle_alpha   90.00
_cell.angle_beta   90.00
_cell.angle_gamma   90.00
#
_symmetry.space_group_name_H-M   'P 1'
#
loop_
_entity.id
_entity.type
_entity.pdbx_description
1 polymer ?
#
loop_
_entity_poly.entity_id
_entity_poly.type
_entity_poly.pdbx_seq_one_letter_code
_entity_poly.pdbx_strand_id
1 'polypeptide(L)'
;IDRLRATDGFPDSLLQRVRVVGTTEGAKVLDVPAGRFTRLARLGLFSPVRFYLNRYRAVVWLYLAEELGEFTAVEENAPLLTARRMPEGLRDMLDAGVDLRARNWRGRHRGFLLRLAEDPWESAGALAAFLDSVQIAELVPDPYERSHLGRFRPGPPAQGAQGTPAGHLIEKIMTADHPDEIEWLRTDLTRALEDARRFRPAPRPTARRTASAQPQDLSTPQEEPIRGLLGWLRRRSS
;
A
#
# COMPACT_ATOMS: atom_id res chain seq x y z
N ILE A 1 0.59 -13.64 22.82
CA ILE A 1 -0.24 -12.79 23.72
C ILE A 1 0.23 -12.90 25.16
N ASP A 2 0.70 -14.07 25.61
CA ASP A 2 1.11 -14.29 27.00
C ASP A 2 2.33 -13.46 27.45
N ARG A 3 3.26 -13.14 26.54
CA ARG A 3 4.36 -12.19 26.82
C ARG A 3 3.89 -10.76 27.16
N LEU A 4 2.78 -10.30 26.58
CA LEU A 4 2.27 -8.94 26.82
C LEU A 4 1.50 -8.83 28.15
N ARG A 5 0.95 -9.95 28.64
CA ARG A 5 0.27 -10.03 29.95
C ARG A 5 1.25 -10.13 31.12
N ALA A 6 2.49 -10.53 30.87
CA ALA A 6 3.54 -10.69 31.88
C ALA A 6 4.33 -9.39 32.14
N THR A 7 3.93 -8.26 31.55
CA THR A 7 4.56 -6.95 31.79
C THR A 7 3.90 -6.29 32.99
N ASP A 8 4.70 -5.77 33.94
CA ASP A 8 4.17 -5.04 35.10
C ASP A 8 3.29 -3.86 34.66
N GLY A 9 2.14 -3.71 35.34
CA GLY A 9 1.16 -2.67 35.03
C GLY A 9 0.21 -2.99 33.86
N PHE A 10 0.12 -4.24 33.40
CA PHE A 10 -0.94 -4.66 32.47
C PHE A 10 -2.33 -4.55 33.14
N PRO A 11 -3.36 -3.98 32.47
CA PRO A 11 -3.41 -3.57 31.06
C PRO A 11 -3.04 -2.11 30.80
N ASP A 12 -2.94 -1.28 31.83
CA ASP A 12 -2.82 0.18 31.69
C ASP A 12 -1.52 0.61 31.02
N SER A 13 -0.39 -0.07 31.31
CA SER A 13 0.89 0.19 30.66
C SER A 13 0.84 -0.10 29.16
N LEU A 14 0.15 -1.17 28.74
CA LEU A 14 -0.05 -1.48 27.33
C LEU A 14 -0.99 -0.47 26.66
N LEU A 15 -2.08 -0.07 27.33
CA LEU A 15 -3.03 0.91 26.83
C LEU A 15 -2.39 2.28 26.62
N GLN A 16 -1.47 2.70 27.51
CA GLN A 16 -0.70 3.93 27.32
C GLN A 16 0.25 3.84 26.12
N ARG A 17 0.91 2.71 25.92
CA ARG A 17 1.82 2.47 24.78
C ARG A 17 1.12 2.47 23.43
N VAL A 18 -0.16 2.08 23.38
CA VAL A 18 -0.96 2.13 22.14
C VAL A 18 -1.87 3.36 22.06
N ARG A 19 -1.81 4.26 23.05
CA ARG A 19 -2.66 5.44 23.10
C ARG A 19 -2.31 6.37 21.96
N VAL A 20 -3.29 6.62 21.09
CA VAL A 20 -3.18 7.60 20.01
C VAL A 20 -3.91 8.88 20.36
N VAL A 21 -3.29 10.02 20.04
CA VAL A 21 -3.79 11.35 20.35
C VAL A 21 -3.84 12.23 19.10
N GLY A 22 -4.87 13.08 19.02
CA GLY A 22 -4.93 14.14 18.01
C GLY A 22 -4.18 15.40 18.47
N THR A 23 -4.23 16.46 17.66
CA THR A 23 -3.52 17.74 17.91
C THR A 23 -3.72 18.32 19.30
N THR A 24 -4.97 18.42 19.78
CA THR A 24 -5.26 19.06 21.08
C THR A 24 -4.67 18.27 22.24
N GLU A 25 -4.85 16.95 22.24
CA GLU A 25 -4.33 16.09 23.31
C GLU A 25 -2.81 15.95 23.21
N GLY A 26 -2.24 15.84 22.01
CA GLY A 26 -0.79 15.80 21.82
C GLY A 26 -0.11 17.10 22.23
N ALA A 27 -0.75 18.24 22.02
CA ALA A 27 -0.24 19.54 22.48
C ALA A 27 -0.16 19.61 24.01
N LYS A 28 -1.12 19.00 24.73
CA LYS A 28 -1.07 18.89 26.19
C LYS A 28 0.05 17.97 26.66
N VAL A 29 0.30 16.85 25.97
CA VAL A 29 1.42 15.95 26.29
C VAL A 29 2.76 16.68 26.18
N LEU A 30 2.91 17.55 25.17
CA LEU A 30 4.12 18.34 24.97
C LEU A 30 4.20 19.63 25.82
N ASP A 31 3.14 19.97 26.55
CA ASP A 31 2.96 21.27 27.23
C ASP A 31 3.20 22.50 26.31
N VAL A 32 2.58 22.48 25.11
CA VAL A 32 2.67 23.57 24.13
C VAL A 32 1.31 24.00 23.59
N PRO A 33 1.18 25.20 23.03
CA PRO A 33 -0.03 25.58 22.29
C PRO A 33 -0.27 24.68 21.07
N ALA A 34 -1.54 24.40 20.74
CA ALA A 34 -1.90 23.54 19.60
C ALA A 34 -1.31 23.99 18.25
N GLY A 35 -1.14 25.31 18.05
CA GLY A 35 -0.47 25.86 16.87
C GLY A 35 1.02 25.49 16.80
N ARG A 36 1.71 25.45 17.96
CA ARG A 36 3.10 24.99 18.05
C ARG A 36 3.21 23.50 17.78
N PHE A 37 2.34 22.69 18.38
CA PHE A 37 2.26 21.25 18.10
C PHE A 37 2.12 20.99 16.58
N THR A 38 1.20 21.69 15.93
CA THR A 38 0.96 21.53 14.49
C THR A 38 2.20 21.87 13.66
N ARG A 39 2.94 22.92 14.03
CA ARG A 39 4.20 23.29 13.36
C ARG A 39 5.27 22.21 13.53
N LEU A 40 5.48 21.71 14.74
CA LEU A 40 6.45 20.63 15.02
C LEU A 40 6.08 19.36 14.24
N ALA A 41 4.79 19.02 14.19
CA ALA A 41 4.29 17.88 13.44
C ALA A 41 4.50 18.03 11.93
N ARG A 42 4.23 19.22 11.37
CA ARG A 42 4.48 19.55 9.95
C ARG A 42 5.95 19.47 9.59
N LEU A 43 6.83 19.79 10.52
CA LEU A 43 8.28 19.64 10.36
C LEU A 43 8.76 18.19 10.50
N GLY A 44 7.85 17.24 10.76
CA GLY A 44 8.19 15.82 10.82
C GLY A 44 9.00 15.41 12.05
N LEU A 45 9.05 16.24 13.09
CA LEU A 45 9.79 15.96 14.34
C LEU A 45 9.23 14.76 15.11
N PHE A 46 7.98 14.42 14.84
CA PHE A 46 7.36 13.16 15.22
C PHE A 46 6.38 12.74 14.12
N SER A 47 6.19 11.44 13.98
CA SER A 47 5.50 10.86 12.82
C SER A 47 4.07 10.44 13.18
N PRO A 48 3.06 10.76 12.36
CA PRO A 48 1.72 10.22 12.59
C PRO A 48 1.74 8.71 12.48
N VAL A 49 0.91 8.03 13.28
CA VAL A 49 0.74 6.57 13.21
C VAL A 49 -0.50 6.18 12.41
N ARG A 50 -1.53 7.03 12.45
CA ARG A 50 -2.81 6.84 11.76
C ARG A 50 -3.36 8.20 11.36
N PHE A 51 -4.29 8.20 10.44
CA PHE A 51 -5.11 9.36 10.15
C PHE A 51 -6.55 8.93 9.86
N TYR A 52 -7.46 9.90 9.87
CA TYR A 52 -8.81 9.73 9.33
C TYR A 52 -9.28 11.04 8.70
N LEU A 53 -10.28 10.97 7.83
CA LEU A 53 -10.98 12.15 7.33
C LEU A 53 -12.17 12.44 8.23
N ASN A 54 -12.29 13.68 8.72
CA ASN A 54 -13.46 14.08 9.49
C ASN A 54 -14.69 14.27 8.59
N ARG A 55 -15.86 14.60 9.17
CA ARG A 55 -17.11 14.88 8.43
C ARG A 55 -16.99 15.99 7.38
N TYR A 56 -15.97 16.86 7.51
CA TYR A 56 -15.67 17.95 6.60
C TYR A 56 -14.53 17.62 5.62
N ARG A 57 -14.10 16.35 5.57
CA ARG A 57 -13.00 15.84 4.74
C ARG A 57 -11.63 16.43 5.04
N ALA A 58 -11.46 17.05 6.21
CA ALA A 58 -10.13 17.45 6.68
C ALA A 58 -9.41 16.24 7.27
N VAL A 59 -8.10 16.16 7.02
CA VAL A 59 -7.23 15.10 7.55
C VAL A 59 -6.97 15.34 9.03
N VAL A 60 -7.34 14.39 9.87
CA VAL A 60 -6.99 14.36 11.27
C VAL A 60 -5.88 13.35 11.46
N TRP A 61 -4.70 13.84 11.85
CA TRP A 61 -3.53 13.04 12.15
C TRP A 61 -3.56 12.57 13.61
N LEU A 62 -3.17 11.33 13.83
CA LEU A 62 -3.07 10.71 15.14
C LEU A 62 -1.63 10.30 15.41
N TYR A 63 -1.16 10.60 16.62
CA TYR A 63 0.22 10.42 17.08
C TYR A 63 0.25 9.50 18.28
N LEU A 64 1.35 8.76 18.49
CA LEU A 64 1.52 7.95 19.68
C LEU A 64 1.83 8.85 20.87
N ALA A 65 1.07 8.75 21.95
CA ALA A 65 1.31 9.56 23.15
C ALA A 65 2.69 9.28 23.77
N GLU A 66 3.15 8.03 23.70
CA GLU A 66 4.47 7.60 24.16
C GLU A 66 5.59 8.33 23.40
N GLU A 67 5.58 8.35 22.06
CA GLU A 67 6.59 9.05 21.25
C GLU A 67 6.62 10.56 21.51
N LEU A 68 5.46 11.16 21.83
CA LEU A 68 5.41 12.56 22.23
C LEU A 68 6.05 12.76 23.61
N GLY A 69 5.83 11.85 24.55
CA GLY A 69 6.49 11.87 25.86
C GLY A 69 8.01 11.71 25.73
N GLU A 70 8.47 10.74 24.93
CA GLU A 70 9.89 10.56 24.61
C GLU A 70 10.49 11.83 24.01
N PHE A 71 9.77 12.48 23.09
CA PHE A 71 10.22 13.74 22.49
C PHE A 71 10.45 14.84 23.55
N THR A 72 9.61 14.93 24.59
CA THR A 72 9.81 15.88 25.70
C THR A 72 10.97 15.53 26.62
N ALA A 73 11.32 14.25 26.72
CA ALA A 73 12.36 13.77 27.63
C ALA A 73 13.78 14.03 27.09
N VAL A 74 13.92 14.28 25.78
CA VAL A 74 15.20 14.58 25.12
C VAL A 74 15.54 16.06 25.32
N GLU A 75 16.64 16.34 26.01
CA GLU A 75 17.04 17.70 26.41
C GLU A 75 17.29 18.62 25.20
N GLU A 76 17.81 18.07 24.10
CA GLU A 76 18.05 18.77 22.85
C GLU A 76 16.77 19.33 22.20
N ASN A 77 15.61 18.76 22.55
CA ASN A 77 14.30 19.22 22.05
C ASN A 77 13.71 20.35 22.89
N ALA A 78 14.23 20.64 24.09
CA ALA A 78 13.69 21.66 24.99
C ALA A 78 13.52 23.05 24.32
N PRO A 79 14.45 23.54 23.47
CA PRO A 79 14.26 24.80 22.75
C PRO A 79 13.06 24.80 21.79
N LEU A 80 12.68 23.65 21.23
CA LEU A 80 11.55 23.53 20.31
C LEU A 80 10.21 23.70 21.02
N LEU A 81 10.16 23.30 22.29
CA LEU A 81 8.98 23.35 23.15
C LEU A 81 8.82 24.72 23.82
N THR A 82 9.89 25.21 24.45
CA THR A 82 9.83 26.35 25.38
C THR A 82 10.17 27.71 24.75
N ALA A 83 10.96 27.76 23.67
CA ALA A 83 11.40 29.03 23.11
C ALA A 83 10.22 29.88 22.64
N ARG A 84 10.30 31.21 22.78
CA ARG A 84 9.22 32.10 22.33
C ARG A 84 8.97 32.00 20.81
N ARG A 85 10.02 31.81 20.02
CA ARG A 85 9.96 31.66 18.56
C ARG A 85 10.57 30.32 18.14
N MET A 86 10.06 29.75 17.06
CA MET A 86 10.71 28.61 16.40
C MET A 86 12.11 29.02 15.90
N PRO A 87 13.11 28.13 15.92
CA PRO A 87 14.40 28.35 15.26
C PRO A 87 14.24 28.79 13.81
N GLU A 88 15.15 29.63 13.32
CA GLU A 88 15.03 30.30 12.02
C GLU A 88 14.89 29.31 10.85
N GLY A 89 15.83 28.37 10.69
CA GLY A 89 15.75 27.38 9.61
C GLY A 89 14.45 26.56 9.62
N LEU A 90 13.95 26.19 10.80
CA LEU A 90 12.67 25.48 10.92
C LEU A 90 11.46 26.36 10.58
N ARG A 91 11.56 27.66 10.82
CA ARG A 91 10.51 28.62 10.46
C ARG A 91 10.47 28.82 8.95
N ASP A 92 11.63 28.98 8.32
CA ASP A 92 11.74 29.17 6.87
C ASP A 92 11.18 27.98 6.11
N MET A 93 11.40 26.75 6.61
CA MET A 93 10.75 25.55 6.09
C MET A 93 9.23 25.61 6.16
N LEU A 94 8.67 26.07 7.29
CA LEU A 94 7.21 26.19 7.45
C LEU A 94 6.62 27.26 6.53
N ASP A 95 7.34 28.37 6.35
CA ASP A 95 6.96 29.49 5.48
C ASP A 95 7.03 29.08 4.00
N ALA A 96 7.97 28.19 3.63
CA ALA A 96 8.00 27.52 2.32
C ALA A 96 6.88 26.47 2.13
N GLY A 97 6.01 26.28 3.13
CA GLY A 97 4.86 25.38 3.04
C GLY A 97 5.16 23.91 3.36
N VAL A 98 6.33 23.59 3.90
CA VAL A 98 6.69 22.19 4.23
C VAL A 98 5.65 21.55 5.16
N ASP A 99 5.27 20.32 4.82
CA ASP A 99 4.44 19.44 5.64
C ASP A 99 4.84 17.97 5.41
N LEU A 100 5.66 17.45 6.31
CA LEU A 100 6.22 16.10 6.23
C LEU A 100 5.30 15.04 6.85
N ARG A 101 4.11 15.40 7.33
CA ARG A 101 3.24 14.42 8.03
C ARG A 101 2.86 13.25 7.14
N ALA A 102 2.46 13.53 5.89
CA ALA A 102 2.09 12.48 4.94
C ALA A 102 3.27 11.58 4.59
N ARG A 103 4.42 12.17 4.23
CA ARG A 103 5.67 11.46 3.94
C ARG A 103 6.12 10.56 5.10
N ASN A 104 6.14 11.10 6.32
CA ASN A 104 6.58 10.35 7.50
C ASN A 104 5.58 9.23 7.87
N TRP A 105 4.27 9.50 7.71
CA TRP A 105 3.25 8.46 7.87
C TRP A 105 3.44 7.33 6.85
N ARG A 106 3.67 7.64 5.57
CA ARG A 106 3.97 6.64 4.52
C ARG A 106 5.20 5.83 4.86
N GLY A 107 6.29 6.48 5.28
CA GLY A 107 7.52 5.81 5.71
C GLY A 107 7.28 4.82 6.84
N ARG A 108 6.52 5.22 7.86
CA ARG A 108 6.14 4.33 8.97
C ARG A 108 5.25 3.18 8.51
N HIS A 109 4.24 3.47 7.69
CA HIS A 109 3.29 2.48 7.21
C HIS A 109 3.98 1.45 6.31
N ARG A 110 4.89 1.89 5.43
CA ARG A 110 5.74 1.03 4.61
C ARG A 110 6.60 0.11 5.47
N GLY A 111 7.29 0.64 6.47
CA GLY A 111 8.09 -0.17 7.39
C GLY A 111 7.25 -1.17 8.20
N PHE A 112 5.97 -0.89 8.44
CA PHE A 112 5.03 -1.85 8.99
C PHE A 112 4.67 -2.96 7.99
N LEU A 113 4.29 -2.60 6.76
CA LEU A 113 3.95 -3.56 5.71
C LEU A 113 5.12 -4.50 5.37
N LEU A 114 6.34 -3.96 5.24
CA LEU A 114 7.53 -4.76 4.96
C LEU A 114 7.87 -5.77 6.07
N ARG A 115 7.52 -5.48 7.32
CA ARG A 115 7.68 -6.45 8.43
C ARG A 115 6.61 -7.53 8.45
N LEU A 116 5.48 -7.30 7.76
CA LEU A 116 4.42 -8.30 7.60
C LEU A 116 4.60 -9.15 6.35
N ALA A 117 5.39 -8.70 5.38
CA ALA A 117 5.65 -9.43 4.15
C ALA A 117 6.41 -10.74 4.45
N GLU A 118 5.82 -11.86 4.06
CA GLU A 118 6.39 -13.20 4.23
C GLU A 118 7.20 -13.63 3.01
N ASP A 119 6.96 -13.02 1.84
CA ASP A 119 7.68 -13.31 0.61
C ASP A 119 8.11 -12.05 -0.18
N PRO A 120 8.99 -12.19 -1.19
CA PRO A 120 9.45 -11.04 -1.97
C PRO A 120 8.36 -10.37 -2.83
N TRP A 121 7.31 -11.09 -3.23
CA TRP A 121 6.18 -10.50 -3.95
C TRP A 121 5.34 -9.60 -3.04
N GLU A 122 5.14 -10.00 -1.79
CA GLU A 122 4.51 -9.19 -0.75
C GLU A 122 5.35 -7.94 -0.43
N SER A 123 6.68 -8.09 -0.37
CA SER A 123 7.60 -6.97 -0.19
C SER A 123 7.52 -5.97 -1.35
N ALA A 124 7.49 -6.46 -2.60
CA ALA A 124 7.30 -5.62 -3.78
C ALA A 124 5.92 -4.94 -3.76
N GLY A 125 4.86 -5.65 -3.38
CA GLY A 125 3.52 -5.09 -3.22
C GLY A 125 3.44 -3.98 -2.18
N ALA A 126 4.11 -4.16 -1.04
CA ALA A 126 4.20 -3.15 0.01
C ALA A 126 4.90 -1.86 -0.46
N LEU A 127 5.96 -1.98 -1.28
CA LEU A 127 6.64 -0.82 -1.88
C LEU A 127 5.76 -0.15 -2.94
N ALA A 128 5.15 -0.94 -3.83
CA ALA A 128 4.27 -0.45 -4.88
C ALA A 128 3.01 0.26 -4.35
N ALA A 129 2.62 0.01 -3.10
CA ALA A 129 1.48 0.68 -2.46
C ALA A 129 1.57 2.21 -2.52
N PHE A 130 2.78 2.76 -2.45
CA PHE A 130 3.06 4.18 -2.32
C PHE A 130 3.45 4.87 -3.64
N LEU A 131 3.50 4.14 -4.75
CA LEU A 131 3.76 4.71 -6.07
C LEU A 131 2.45 4.89 -6.85
N ASP A 132 2.41 5.91 -7.71
CA ASP A 132 1.31 6.07 -8.66
C ASP A 132 1.36 4.97 -9.73
N SER A 133 0.22 4.75 -10.38
CA SER A 133 0.09 3.69 -11.39
C SER A 133 0.96 3.90 -12.62
N VAL A 134 1.33 5.14 -12.95
CA VAL A 134 2.19 5.45 -14.10
C VAL A 134 3.62 5.01 -13.80
N GLN A 135 4.14 5.35 -12.62
CA GLN A 135 5.46 4.91 -12.16
C GLN A 135 5.55 3.38 -12.10
N ILE A 136 4.50 2.71 -11.62
CA ILE A 136 4.44 1.24 -11.60
C ILE A 136 4.42 0.67 -13.03
N ALA A 137 3.70 1.29 -13.96
CA ALA A 137 3.63 0.83 -15.35
C ALA A 137 4.98 0.96 -16.08
N GLU A 138 5.75 2.00 -15.76
CA GLU A 138 7.12 2.18 -16.26
C GLU A 138 8.08 1.13 -15.71
N LEU A 139 8.05 0.87 -14.40
CA LEU A 139 8.94 -0.12 -13.75
C LEU A 139 8.60 -1.56 -14.11
N VAL A 140 7.32 -1.85 -14.33
CA VAL A 140 6.81 -3.19 -14.62
C VAL A 140 6.07 -3.17 -15.95
N PRO A 141 6.78 -3.26 -17.09
CA PRO A 141 6.16 -3.18 -18.42
C PRO A 141 5.31 -4.40 -18.76
N ASP A 142 5.64 -5.60 -18.24
CA ASP A 142 4.87 -6.84 -18.44
C ASP A 142 3.50 -6.73 -17.72
N PRO A 143 2.36 -6.75 -18.44
CA PRO A 143 1.05 -6.62 -17.83
C PRO A 143 0.69 -7.78 -16.90
N TYR A 144 1.22 -8.99 -17.13
CA TYR A 144 0.97 -10.14 -16.25
C TYR A 144 1.71 -9.98 -14.93
N GLU A 145 2.96 -9.51 -15.00
CA GLU A 145 3.74 -9.18 -13.83
C GLU A 145 3.09 -8.05 -13.02
N ARG A 146 2.64 -7.00 -13.71
CA ARG A 146 1.94 -5.87 -13.07
C ARG A 146 0.63 -6.30 -12.40
N SER A 147 -0.13 -7.17 -13.06
CA SER A 147 -1.34 -7.77 -12.47
C SER A 147 -1.01 -8.63 -11.25
N HIS A 148 0.08 -9.40 -11.30
CA HIS A 148 0.53 -10.20 -10.17
C HIS A 148 0.96 -9.33 -8.99
N LEU A 149 1.78 -8.31 -9.22
CA LEU A 149 2.18 -7.30 -8.23
C LEU A 149 0.96 -6.62 -7.60
N GLY A 150 -0.05 -6.26 -8.41
CA GLY A 150 -1.27 -5.63 -7.93
C GLY A 150 -2.05 -6.47 -6.91
N ARG A 151 -1.91 -7.80 -6.90
CA ARG A 151 -2.54 -8.68 -5.90
C ARG A 151 -1.94 -8.53 -4.51
N PHE A 152 -0.67 -8.13 -4.44
CA PHE A 152 0.06 -7.93 -3.19
C PHE A 152 0.06 -6.48 -2.74
N ARG A 153 -0.46 -5.55 -3.56
CA ARG A 153 -0.55 -4.14 -3.20
C ARG A 153 -1.64 -3.97 -2.14
N PRO A 154 -1.29 -3.61 -0.89
CA PRO A 154 -2.30 -3.32 0.12
C PRO A 154 -3.16 -2.12 -0.31
N GLY A 155 -4.46 -2.23 -0.07
CA GLY A 155 -5.38 -1.11 -0.25
C GLY A 155 -5.13 -0.02 0.81
N PRO A 156 -5.66 1.20 0.60
CA PRO A 156 -5.59 2.24 1.61
C PRO A 156 -6.28 1.79 2.92
N PRO A 157 -5.83 2.27 4.10
CA PRO A 157 -6.50 2.03 5.37
C PRO A 157 -8.00 2.38 5.25
N ALA A 158 -8.88 1.46 5.68
CA ALA A 158 -10.31 1.35 5.39
C ALA A 158 -11.17 2.62 5.54
N GLN A 159 -10.97 3.61 4.68
CA GLN A 159 -11.61 4.92 4.72
C GLN A 159 -11.90 5.30 3.26
N GLY A 160 -13.17 5.37 2.88
CA GLY A 160 -13.60 5.82 1.55
C GLY A 160 -13.63 4.75 0.45
N ALA A 161 -14.75 4.71 -0.28
CA ALA A 161 -14.85 3.92 -1.50
C ALA A 161 -14.00 4.57 -2.63
N GLN A 162 -13.47 3.74 -3.52
CA GLN A 162 -12.74 4.19 -4.71
C GLN A 162 -13.61 5.14 -5.56
N GLY A 163 -13.00 6.17 -6.14
CA GLY A 163 -13.70 7.17 -6.97
C GLY A 163 -14.53 8.20 -6.20
N THR A 164 -14.52 8.16 -4.86
CA THR A 164 -15.14 9.22 -4.04
C THR A 164 -14.14 10.35 -3.76
N PRO A 165 -14.59 11.59 -3.47
CA PRO A 165 -13.70 12.67 -3.06
C PRO A 165 -12.84 12.32 -1.83
N ALA A 166 -13.38 11.52 -0.91
CA ALA A 166 -12.63 11.00 0.23
C ALA A 166 -11.55 10.00 -0.21
N GLY A 167 -11.89 9.10 -1.13
CA GLY A 167 -10.93 8.17 -1.75
C GLY A 167 -9.77 8.88 -2.42
N HIS A 168 -10.02 9.95 -3.18
CA HIS A 168 -8.95 10.74 -3.83
C HIS A 168 -8.02 11.45 -2.83
N LEU A 169 -8.56 11.98 -1.73
CA LEU A 169 -7.73 12.56 -0.68
C LEU A 169 -6.83 11.51 -0.02
N ILE A 170 -7.35 10.30 0.18
CA ILE A 170 -6.61 9.19 0.77
C ILE A 170 -5.54 8.69 -0.18
N GLU A 171 -5.88 8.52 -1.45
CA GLU A 171 -4.93 8.19 -2.52
C GLU A 171 -3.79 9.22 -2.56
N LYS A 172 -4.09 10.52 -2.49
CA LYS A 172 -3.07 11.58 -2.43
C LYS A 172 -2.16 11.46 -1.20
N ILE A 173 -2.69 11.05 -0.05
CA ILE A 173 -1.87 10.84 1.17
C ILE A 173 -1.00 9.58 1.02
N MET A 174 -1.54 8.52 0.42
CA MET A 174 -0.87 7.23 0.22
C MET A 174 0.24 7.30 -0.83
N THR A 175 0.07 8.12 -1.86
CA THR A 175 1.02 8.21 -2.98
C THR A 175 2.13 9.19 -2.66
N ALA A 176 3.38 8.77 -2.89
CA ALA A 176 4.55 9.63 -2.81
C ALA A 176 4.48 10.71 -3.90
N ASP A 177 4.74 11.95 -3.50
CA ASP A 177 4.64 13.14 -4.35
C ASP A 177 5.96 13.91 -4.46
N HIS A 178 6.93 13.62 -3.58
CA HIS A 178 8.23 14.26 -3.61
C HIS A 178 9.24 13.44 -4.45
N PRO A 179 10.02 14.06 -5.36
CA PRO A 179 10.92 13.34 -6.26
C PRO A 179 11.93 12.41 -5.58
N ASP A 180 12.50 12.83 -4.44
CA ASP A 180 13.46 12.02 -3.69
C ASP A 180 12.82 10.74 -3.10
N GLU A 181 11.59 10.83 -2.60
CA GLU A 181 10.81 9.71 -2.06
C GLU A 181 10.41 8.75 -3.19
N ILE A 182 10.01 9.30 -4.34
CA ILE A 182 9.69 8.51 -5.54
C ILE A 182 10.93 7.75 -6.01
N GLU A 183 12.07 8.42 -6.18
CA GLU A 183 13.30 7.79 -6.68
C GLU A 183 13.79 6.67 -5.75
N TRP A 184 13.74 6.92 -4.44
CA TRP A 184 14.06 5.92 -3.43
C TRP A 184 13.10 4.72 -3.49
N LEU A 185 11.78 4.95 -3.60
CA LEU A 185 10.78 3.89 -3.74
C LEU A 185 10.98 3.08 -5.04
N ARG A 186 11.30 3.75 -6.16
CA ARG A 186 11.55 3.09 -7.45
C ARG A 186 12.78 2.18 -7.36
N THR A 187 13.85 2.65 -6.74
CA THR A 187 15.08 1.88 -6.53
C THR A 187 14.80 0.62 -5.70
N ASP A 188 14.10 0.77 -4.58
CA ASP A 188 13.78 -0.35 -3.70
C ASP A 188 12.80 -1.33 -4.34
N LEU A 189 11.79 -0.84 -5.05
CA LEU A 189 10.84 -1.68 -5.78
C LEU A 189 11.53 -2.49 -6.88
N THR A 190 12.46 -1.89 -7.61
CA THR A 190 13.23 -2.59 -8.66
C THR A 190 13.98 -3.78 -8.07
N ARG A 191 14.67 -3.58 -6.95
CA ARG A 191 15.38 -4.65 -6.24
C ARG A 191 14.42 -5.73 -5.75
N ALA A 192 13.31 -5.35 -5.12
CA ALA A 192 12.31 -6.30 -4.63
C ALA A 192 11.68 -7.13 -5.77
N LEU A 193 11.47 -6.53 -6.95
CA LEU A 193 10.98 -7.23 -8.14
C LEU A 193 11.99 -8.25 -8.68
N GLU A 194 13.29 -7.93 -8.68
CA GLU A 194 14.33 -8.89 -9.05
C GLU A 194 14.31 -10.11 -8.13
N ASP A 195 14.20 -9.89 -6.82
CA ASP A 195 14.12 -10.97 -5.84
C ASP A 195 12.81 -11.78 -5.98
N ALA A 196 11.69 -11.11 -6.25
CA ALA A 196 10.40 -11.75 -6.51
C ALA A 196 10.43 -12.63 -7.76
N ARG A 197 11.05 -12.16 -8.86
CA ARG A 197 11.23 -12.93 -10.10
C ARG A 197 12.08 -14.17 -9.88
N ARG A 198 13.15 -14.07 -9.07
CA ARG A 198 14.03 -15.20 -8.70
C ARG A 198 13.30 -16.21 -7.82
N PHE A 199 12.48 -15.73 -6.89
CA PHE A 199 11.70 -16.58 -5.99
C PHE A 199 10.62 -17.36 -6.74
N ARG A 200 9.78 -16.65 -7.51
CA ARG A 200 8.76 -17.27 -8.37
C ARG A 200 8.37 -16.30 -9.49
N PRO A 201 8.48 -16.68 -10.78
CA PRO A 201 8.00 -15.84 -11.86
C PRO A 201 6.49 -15.62 -11.78
N ALA A 202 6.02 -14.46 -12.24
CA ALA A 202 4.60 -14.14 -12.27
C ALA A 202 3.81 -15.20 -13.07
N PRO A 203 2.62 -15.62 -12.61
CA PRO A 203 1.79 -16.58 -13.34
C PRO A 203 1.45 -16.06 -14.74
N ARG A 204 1.78 -16.86 -15.76
CA ARG A 204 1.41 -16.57 -17.15
C ARG A 204 0.29 -17.50 -17.59
N PRO A 205 -0.66 -17.04 -18.41
CA PRO A 205 -1.58 -17.94 -19.09
C PRO A 205 -0.73 -18.91 -19.92
N THR A 206 -0.73 -20.18 -19.56
CA THR A 206 -0.24 -21.21 -20.47
C THR A 206 -1.16 -21.17 -21.67
N ALA A 207 -0.61 -20.90 -22.86
CA ALA A 207 -1.34 -21.12 -24.09
C ALA A 207 -1.83 -22.56 -24.01
N ARG A 208 -3.15 -22.74 -23.87
CA ARG A 208 -3.78 -24.04 -24.05
C ARG A 208 -3.30 -24.48 -25.40
N ARG A 209 -2.37 -25.45 -25.44
CA ARG A 209 -2.07 -26.19 -26.66
C ARG A 209 -3.42 -26.75 -27.07
N THR A 210 -4.13 -26.05 -27.94
CA THR A 210 -5.06 -26.68 -28.83
C THR A 210 -4.21 -27.76 -29.47
N ALA A 211 -4.40 -28.99 -29.01
CA ALA A 211 -4.00 -30.12 -29.82
C ALA A 211 -4.71 -29.84 -31.14
N SER A 212 -3.94 -29.37 -32.12
CA SER A 212 -4.31 -29.44 -33.50
C SER A 212 -4.66 -30.90 -33.69
N ALA A 213 -5.96 -31.19 -33.63
CA ALA A 213 -6.48 -32.39 -34.25
C ALA A 213 -6.01 -32.26 -35.69
N GLN A 214 -4.91 -32.92 -36.00
CA GLN A 214 -4.55 -33.21 -37.38
C GLN A 214 -5.83 -33.79 -37.98
N PRO A 215 -6.33 -33.26 -39.10
CA PRO A 215 -7.33 -33.97 -39.86
C PRO A 215 -6.72 -35.33 -40.14
N GLN A 216 -7.25 -36.39 -39.54
CA GLN A 216 -6.94 -37.72 -40.03
C GLN A 216 -7.45 -37.74 -41.46
N ASP A 217 -6.50 -37.84 -42.37
CA ASP A 217 -6.68 -38.05 -43.78
C ASP A 217 -7.52 -39.33 -43.93
N LEU A 218 -8.84 -39.18 -43.97
CA LEU A 218 -9.75 -40.25 -44.35
C LEU A 218 -9.65 -40.36 -45.85
N SER A 219 -8.62 -41.08 -46.28
CA SER A 219 -8.48 -41.61 -47.63
C SER A 219 -9.80 -42.24 -48.05
N THR A 220 -10.44 -41.59 -49.02
CA THR A 220 -11.56 -42.08 -49.82
C THR A 220 -11.29 -43.49 -50.36
N PRO A 221 -12.19 -44.46 -50.12
CA PRO A 221 -12.32 -45.61 -50.99
C PRO A 221 -13.22 -45.25 -52.18
N GLN A 222 -12.64 -45.37 -53.36
CA GLN A 222 -13.19 -45.22 -54.69
C GLN A 222 -14.44 -46.10 -54.90
N GLU A 223 -15.51 -45.51 -55.45
CA GLU A 223 -16.69 -46.22 -55.97
C GLU A 223 -16.34 -47.04 -57.21
N GLU A 224 -16.93 -48.24 -57.36
CA GLU A 224 -17.48 -48.77 -58.63
C GLU A 224 -18.28 -50.09 -58.42
N PRO A 225 -19.13 -50.58 -59.37
CA PRO A 225 -20.60 -50.47 -59.23
C PRO A 225 -21.40 -51.80 -59.22
N ILE A 226 -22.62 -51.67 -58.66
CA ILE A 226 -23.93 -52.31 -58.96
C ILE A 226 -23.97 -53.77 -59.46
N ARG A 227 -24.58 -54.67 -58.65
CA ARG A 227 -25.54 -55.69 -59.11
C ARG A 227 -26.58 -56.06 -58.03
N GLY A 228 -27.80 -55.57 -58.22
CA GLY A 228 -29.03 -56.40 -58.23
C GLY A 228 -29.71 -56.86 -56.93
N LEU A 229 -31.01 -56.54 -56.91
CA LEU A 229 -32.15 -57.33 -56.41
C LEU A 229 -32.66 -57.12 -54.96
N LEU A 230 -33.89 -56.57 -54.93
CA LEU A 230 -35.01 -56.84 -54.02
C LEU A 230 -34.78 -56.39 -52.56
N GLY A 231 -35.49 -55.42 -51.99
CA GLY A 231 -36.90 -55.12 -52.10
C GLY A 231 -37.52 -55.27 -50.72
N TRP A 232 -38.08 -54.20 -50.15
CA TRP A 232 -39.41 -54.20 -49.51
C TRP A 232 -39.73 -52.85 -48.86
N LEU A 233 -40.97 -52.43 -49.11
CA LEU A 233 -41.65 -51.28 -48.53
C LEU A 233 -42.03 -51.54 -47.06
N ARG A 234 -42.03 -50.52 -46.20
CA ARG A 234 -43.25 -49.86 -45.68
C ARG A 234 -43.06 -49.07 -44.36
N ARG A 235 -43.58 -47.82 -44.41
CA ARG A 235 -44.47 -47.11 -43.44
C ARG A 235 -43.95 -46.84 -42.01
N ARG A 236 -43.75 -45.56 -41.63
CA ARG A 236 -44.70 -44.49 -41.16
C ARG A 236 -44.69 -44.41 -39.62
N SER A 237 -44.35 -43.26 -39.04
CA SER A 237 -45.28 -42.25 -38.43
C SER A 237 -45.98 -42.81 -37.18
N SER A 238 -46.06 -42.15 -36.03
CA SER A 238 -46.03 -40.73 -35.67
C SER A 238 -45.63 -40.60 -34.20
#